data_AF-A0A2U1TJK2-F1
#
_entry.id   AF-A0A2U1TJK2-F1
#
_cell.length_a   1.000
_cell.length_b   1.000
_cell.length_c   1.000
_cell.angle_alpha   90.00
_cell.angle_beta   90.00
_cell.angle_gamma   90.00
#
_symmetry.space_group_name_H-M   'P 1'
#
loop_
_entity.id
_entity.type
_entity.pdbx_description
1 polymer ?
#
loop_
_entity_poly.entity_id
_entity_poly.type
_entity_poly.pdbx_seq_one_letter_code
_entity_poly.pdbx_strand_id
1 'polypeptide(L)' 'MNELKPFDDKLAGLLASLSPAGRRQLAGKVAKALRSSQQQHIKRQQAPDGTPYAPRKAQPVKGKKGRVKRQMFQKLR' A
#
# COMPACT_ATOMS: atom_id res chain seq x y z
N MET A 1 -13.46 5.00 -27.17
CA MET A 1 -12.90 6.37 -27.02
C MET A 1 -12.84 6.65 -25.53
N ASN A 2 -11.71 7.13 -24.99
CA ASN A 2 -11.50 7.21 -23.52
C ASN A 2 -12.48 8.24 -22.91
N GLU A 3 -13.47 7.78 -22.14
CA GLU A 3 -14.56 8.60 -21.57
C GLU A 3 -14.08 9.71 -20.63
N LEU A 4 -12.82 9.62 -20.20
CA LEU A 4 -12.18 10.54 -19.26
C LEU A 4 -11.53 11.76 -19.92
N LYS A 5 -11.36 11.77 -21.25
CA LYS A 5 -10.68 12.86 -21.97
C LYS A 5 -11.18 14.27 -21.60
N PRO A 6 -12.51 14.53 -21.49
CA PRO A 6 -13.00 15.86 -21.14
C PRO A 6 -12.57 16.36 -19.74
N PHE A 7 -12.17 15.44 -18.85
CA PHE A 7 -11.65 15.77 -17.53
C PHE A 7 -10.15 16.05 -17.57
N ASP A 8 -9.41 15.32 -18.40
CA ASP A 8 -7.96 15.48 -18.54
C ASP A 8 -7.60 16.93 -18.92
N ASP A 9 -8.28 17.52 -19.90
CA ASP A 9 -8.01 18.89 -20.36
C ASP A 9 -8.32 19.93 -19.28
N LYS A 10 -9.43 19.76 -18.54
CA LYS A 10 -9.81 20.66 -17.44
C LYS A 10 -8.80 20.57 -16.28
N LEU A 11 -8.38 19.37 -15.93
CA LEU A 11 -7.39 19.14 -14.89
C LEU A 11 -6.01 19.68 -15.29
N ALA A 12 -5.62 19.52 -16.56
CA ALA A 12 -4.38 20.09 -17.07
C ALA A 12 -4.36 21.62 -16.94
N GLY A 13 -5.47 22.31 -17.24
CA GLY A 13 -5.60 23.74 -17.03
C GLY A 13 -5.43 24.17 -15.56
N LEU A 14 -6.06 23.45 -14.63
CA LEU A 14 -5.93 23.71 -13.19
C LEU A 14 -4.51 23.44 -12.67
N LEU A 15 -3.86 22.39 -13.16
CA LEU A 15 -2.47 22.11 -12.82
C LEU A 15 -1.55 23.20 -13.37
N ALA A 16 -1.82 23.68 -14.59
CA ALA A 16 -1.08 24.76 -15.22
C ALA A 16 -1.13 26.05 -14.38
N SER A 17 -2.29 26.38 -13.79
CA SER A 17 -2.46 27.56 -12.94
C SER A 17 -1.79 27.48 -11.56
N LEU A 18 -1.33 26.29 -11.14
CA LEU A 18 -0.61 26.14 -9.87
C LEU A 18 0.87 26.51 -9.99
N SER A 19 1.38 27.22 -8.98
CA SER A 19 2.81 27.45 -8.81
C SER A 19 3.58 26.13 -8.61
N PRO A 20 4.90 26.09 -8.83
CA PRO A 20 5.70 24.89 -8.58
C PRO A 20 5.57 24.36 -7.15
N ALA A 21 5.50 25.25 -6.15
CA ALA A 21 5.29 24.88 -4.76
C ALA A 21 3.89 24.28 -4.53
N GLY A 22 2.85 24.87 -5.13
CA GLY A 22 1.48 24.35 -5.06
C GLY A 22 1.35 22.96 -5.67
N ARG A 23 2.01 22.71 -6.81
CA ARG A 23 2.04 21.37 -7.44
C ARG A 23 2.70 20.33 -6.53
N ARG A 24 3.83 20.66 -5.88
CA ARG A 24 4.50 19.76 -4.93
C ARG A 24 3.62 19.42 -3.73
N GLN A 25 2.93 20.41 -3.17
CA GLN A 25 1.99 20.18 -2.06
C GLN A 25 0.82 19.28 -2.48
N LEU A 26 0.22 19.54 -3.65
CA LEU A 26 -0.85 18.72 -4.20
C LEU A 26 -0.39 17.27 -4.41
N ALA A 27 0.75 17.07 -5.07
CA ALA A 27 1.33 15.73 -5.28
C ALA A 27 1.57 15.01 -3.95
N GLY A 28 2.06 15.71 -2.93
CA GLY A 28 2.23 15.15 -1.58
C GLY A 28 0.92 14.72 -0.93
N LYS A 29 -0.17 15.48 -1.10
CA LYS A 29 -1.51 15.11 -0.59
C LYS A 29 -2.05 13.87 -1.32
N VAL A 30 -1.95 13.83 -2.64
CA VAL A 30 -2.37 12.68 -3.46
C VAL A 30 -1.60 11.42 -3.08
N ALA A 31 -0.28 11.51 -2.94
CA ALA A 31 0.57 10.38 -2.54
C ALA A 31 0.19 9.82 -1.16
N LYS A 32 -0.13 10.69 -0.18
CA LYS A 32 -0.59 10.26 1.15
C LYS A 32 -1.94 9.53 1.09
N ALA A 33 -2.89 10.06 0.33
CA ALA A 33 -4.20 9.44 0.15
C ALA A 33 -4.08 8.07 -0.52
N LEU A 34 -3.30 7.97 -1.61
CA LEU A 34 -3.04 6.72 -2.32
C LEU A 34 -2.38 5.68 -1.41
N ARG A 35 -1.37 6.09 -0.63
CA ARG A 35 -0.73 5.20 0.35
C ARG A 35 -1.73 4.66 1.37
N SER A 36 -2.57 5.53 1.95
CA SER A 36 -3.57 5.10 2.94
C SER A 36 -4.56 4.10 2.34
N SER A 37 -5.09 4.40 1.15
CA SER A 37 -5.98 3.50 0.42
C SER A 37 -5.32 2.14 0.16
N GLN A 38 -4.07 2.13 -0.29
CA GLN A 38 -3.35 0.88 -0.55
C GLN A 38 -3.03 0.09 0.71
N GLN A 39 -2.68 0.76 1.81
CA GLN A 39 -2.51 0.08 3.10
C GLN A 39 -3.81 -0.59 3.54
N GLN A 40 -4.96 0.08 3.39
CA GLN A 40 -6.26 -0.51 3.71
C GLN A 40 -6.57 -1.71 2.81
N HIS A 41 -6.32 -1.58 1.50
CA HIS A 41 -6.53 -2.67 0.54
C HIS A 41 -5.66 -3.91 0.88
N ILE A 42 -4.37 -3.71 1.12
CA ILE A 42 -3.46 -4.78 1.57
C ILE A 42 -3.93 -5.39 2.88
N LYS A 43 -4.40 -4.59 3.85
CA LYS A 43 -4.93 -5.10 5.12
C LYS A 43 -6.18 -5.95 4.92
N ARG A 44 -7.07 -5.56 4.00
CA ARG A 44 -8.33 -6.28 3.71
C ARG A 44 -8.10 -7.63 3.02
N GLN A 45 -7.04 -7.77 2.21
CA GLN A 45 -6.77 -8.98 1.42
C GLN A 45 -7.98 -9.40 0.56
N GLN A 46 -8.56 -8.45 -0.17
CA GLN A 46 -9.75 -8.64 -1.00
C GLN A 46 -9.47 -8.24 -2.44
N ALA A 47 -10.09 -8.93 -3.39
CA ALA A 47 -10.10 -8.57 -4.80
C ALA A 47 -11.05 -7.39 -5.06
N PRO A 48 -10.95 -6.73 -6.24
CA PRO A 48 -11.81 -5.61 -6.60
C PRO A 48 -13.32 -5.93 -6.60
N ASP A 49 -13.67 -7.21 -6.78
CA ASP A 49 -15.04 -7.74 -6.69
C ASP A 49 -15.50 -8.00 -5.25
N GLY A 50 -14.64 -7.75 -4.26
CA GLY A 50 -14.89 -7.94 -2.83
C GLY A 50 -14.56 -9.34 -2.30
N THR A 51 -14.18 -10.29 -3.16
CA THR A 51 -13.87 -11.66 -2.72
C THR A 51 -12.54 -11.71 -1.95
N PRO A 52 -12.41 -12.52 -0.88
CA PRO A 52 -11.14 -12.66 -0.18
C PRO A 52 -10.11 -13.37 -1.07
N TYR A 53 -8.83 -12.98 -0.94
CA TYR A 53 -7.76 -13.70 -1.63
C TYR A 53 -7.62 -15.14 -1.15
N ALA A 54 -7.16 -16.01 -2.05
CA ALA A 54 -6.85 -17.38 -1.72
C ALA A 54 -5.82 -17.44 -0.56
N PRO A 55 -6.00 -18.34 0.42
CA PRO A 55 -5.08 -18.47 1.53
C PRO A 55 -3.68 -18.82 1.01
N ARG A 56 -2.65 -18.21 1.61
CA ARG A 56 -1.26 -18.52 1.27
C ARG A 56 -0.96 -19.99 1.56
N LYS A 57 -0.16 -20.63 0.70
CA LYS A 57 0.37 -21.98 0.94
C LYS A 57 1.04 -22.03 2.32
N ALA A 58 0.50 -22.84 3.22
CA ALA A 58 1.05 -23.00 4.56
C ALA A 58 2.47 -23.55 4.47
N GLN A 59 3.44 -22.82 5.01
CA GLN A 59 4.78 -23.35 5.22
C GLN A 59 4.78 -24.18 6.51
N PRO A 60 5.38 -25.39 6.52
CA PRO A 60 5.52 -26.18 7.74
C PRO A 60 6.55 -25.53 8.69
N VAL A 61 6.16 -24.45 9.37
CA VAL A 61 7.02 -23.74 10.34
C VAL A 61 7.22 -24.59 11.62
N LYS A 62 6.39 -25.61 11.84
CA LYS A 62 6.40 -26.47 13.04
C LYS A 62 6.96 -27.88 12.80
N GLY A 63 7.83 -28.06 11.80
CA GLY A 63 8.44 -29.36 11.48
C GLY A 63 9.65 -29.76 12.32
N LYS A 64 10.24 -28.88 13.15
CA LYS A 64 11.45 -29.21 13.92
C LYS A 64 11.24 -29.00 15.42
N LYS A 65 10.68 -30.03 16.09
CA LYS A 65 10.86 -30.19 17.55
C LYS A 65 12.37 -30.11 17.85
N GLY A 66 12.80 -29.11 18.61
CA GLY A 66 14.16 -29.08 19.20
C GLY A 66 15.20 -28.11 18.62
N ARG A 67 14.91 -27.27 17.62
CA ARG A 67 15.92 -26.33 17.08
C ARG A 67 15.66 -24.86 17.44
N VAL A 68 15.76 -24.52 18.73
CA VAL A 68 16.23 -23.19 19.16
C VAL A 68 17.01 -23.34 20.48
N LYS A 69 18.33 -23.56 20.42
CA LYS A 69 19.21 -23.33 21.58
C LYS A 69 19.45 -21.83 21.72
N ARG A 70 18.63 -21.13 22.51
CA ARG A 70 18.88 -19.72 22.89
C ARG A 70 19.91 -19.67 24.03
N GLN A 71 21.19 -19.83 23.70
CA GLN A 71 22.27 -19.63 24.69
C GLN A 71 22.73 -18.17 24.80
N MET A 72 22.38 -17.29 23.85
CA MET A 72 22.94 -15.94 23.79
C MET A 72 22.28 -14.88 24.71
N PHE A 73 21.17 -15.18 25.40
CA PHE A 73 20.41 -14.17 26.19
C PHE A 73 20.11 -14.61 27.63
N GLN A 74 21.00 -15.37 28.27
CA GLN A 74 20.81 -15.78 29.67
C GLN A 74 21.16 -14.68 30.70
N LYS A 75 21.82 -13.59 30.29
CA LYS A 75 22.37 -12.55 31.18
C LYS A 75 21.81 -11.13 30.94
N LEU A 76 20.53 -11.00 30.61
CA LEU A 76 19.84 -9.70 30.65
C LEU A 76 18.64 -9.84 31.58
N ARG A 77 18.88 -9.55 32.85
CA ARG A 77 17.85 -9.23 33.85
C ARG A 77 18.39 -8.13 34.74
#